data_AF-A0A914RSR2-F1
#
_entry.id   AF-A0A914RSR2-F1
#
_cell.length_a   1.000
_cell.length_b   1.000
_cell.length_c   1.000
_cell.angle_alpha   90.00
_cell.angle_beta   90.00
_cell.angle_gamma   90.00
#
_symmetry.space_group_name_H-M   'P 1'
#
loop_
_entity.id
_entity.type
_entity.pdbx_description
1 polymer ?
#
loop_
_entity_poly.entity_id
_entity_poly.type
_entity_poly.pdbx_seq_one_letter_code
_entity_poly.pdbx_strand_id
1 'polypeptide(L)'
;VESHLDETLLKQQLERGCIDVARLSAYLVDLLSRLCAPCREEQLNKIRNAKDLIETLRSTCELLEVMKVDMANFYLKQNRPVIEAYSAEYELEQFMKVMDADPG
;
A
#
# COMPACT_ATOMS: atom_id res chain seq x y z
N VAL A 1 -11.24 -4.04 12.09
CA VAL A 1 -11.28 -4.65 10.75
C VAL A 1 -12.35 -5.71 10.83
N GLU A 2 -13.56 -5.23 10.52
CA GLU A 2 -14.84 -5.80 10.91
C GLU A 2 -15.22 -6.98 9.99
N SER A 3 -16.27 -7.69 10.39
CA SER A 3 -16.89 -8.88 9.76
C SER A 3 -17.10 -8.86 8.23
N HIS A 4 -16.86 -7.74 7.55
CA HIS A 4 -17.02 -7.57 6.11
C HIS A 4 -15.89 -8.19 5.27
N LEU A 5 -14.71 -8.42 5.85
CA LEU A 5 -13.59 -9.14 5.22
C LEU A 5 -13.29 -10.47 5.93
N ASP A 6 -14.33 -11.11 6.48
CA ASP A 6 -14.21 -12.47 7.00
C ASP A 6 -14.16 -13.46 5.82
N GLU A 7 -13.00 -14.08 5.62
CA GLU A 7 -12.77 -15.03 4.52
C GLU A 7 -13.76 -16.21 4.55
N THR A 8 -14.08 -16.73 5.73
CA THR A 8 -14.98 -17.88 5.88
C THR A 8 -16.39 -17.49 5.48
N LEU A 9 -16.86 -16.32 5.93
CA LEU A 9 -18.18 -15.80 5.60
C LEU A 9 -18.30 -15.50 4.10
N LEU A 10 -17.30 -14.86 3.50
CA LEU A 10 -17.30 -14.52 2.08
C LEU A 10 -17.28 -15.77 1.19
N LYS A 11 -16.51 -16.79 1.56
CA LYS A 11 -16.53 -18.10 0.88
C LYS A 11 -17.93 -18.73 0.93
N GLN A 12 -18.56 -18.76 2.10
CA GLN A 12 -19.92 -19.28 2.24
C GLN A 12 -20.95 -18.51 1.40
N GLN A 13 -20.86 -17.18 1.36
CA GLN A 13 -21.76 -16.35 0.55
C GLN A 13 -21.55 -16.56 -0.95
N LEU A 14 -20.31 -16.75 -1.38
CA LEU A 14 -19.97 -17.04 -2.77
C LEU A 14 -20.51 -18.41 -3.21
N GLU A 15 -20.27 -19.46 -2.42
CA GLU A 15 -20.77 -20.82 -2.70
C GLU A 15 -22.30 -20.88 -2.77
N ARG A 16 -22.98 -20.06 -1.96
CA ARG A 16 -24.45 -19.94 -1.95
C ARG A 16 -24.98 -18.97 -3.01
N GLY A 17 -24.11 -18.28 -3.75
CA GLY A 17 -24.49 -17.29 -4.76
C GLY A 17 -25.20 -16.05 -4.19
N CYS A 18 -25.03 -15.75 -2.89
CA CYS A 18 -25.68 -14.63 -2.21
C CYS A 18 -24.72 -13.48 -1.83
N ILE A 19 -23.49 -13.52 -2.35
CA ILE A 19 -22.50 -12.48 -2.12
C ILE A 19 -22.89 -11.16 -2.81
N ASP A 20 -22.87 -10.07 -2.05
CA ASP A 20 -23.09 -8.72 -2.57
C ASP A 20 -21.74 -8.06 -2.89
N VAL A 21 -21.30 -8.22 -4.13
CA VAL A 21 -19.99 -7.74 -4.59
C VAL A 21 -19.93 -6.20 -4.61
N ALA A 22 -21.05 -5.53 -4.89
CA ALA A 22 -21.10 -4.07 -4.92
C ALA A 22 -20.95 -3.46 -3.52
N ARG A 23 -21.59 -4.08 -2.52
CA ARG A 23 -21.39 -3.68 -1.12
C ARG A 23 -19.97 -3.97 -0.65
N LEU A 24 -19.40 -5.13 -1.02
CA LEU A 24 -18.03 -5.47 -0.68
C LEU A 24 -17.02 -4.49 -1.30
N SER A 25 -17.20 -4.14 -2.58
CA SER A 25 -16.33 -3.18 -3.25
C SER A 25 -16.42 -1.78 -2.62
N ALA A 26 -17.62 -1.31 -2.28
CA ALA A 26 -17.79 -0.03 -1.59
C ALA A 26 -17.09 -0.02 -0.23
N TYR A 27 -17.19 -1.11 0.53
CA TYR A 27 -16.46 -1.27 1.80
C TYR A 27 -14.94 -1.26 1.61
N LEU A 28 -14.42 -1.93 0.58
CA LEU A 28 -12.99 -1.91 0.25
C LEU A 28 -12.51 -0.48 -0.06
N VAL A 29 -13.26 0.28 -0.86
CA VAL A 29 -12.93 1.68 -1.17
C VAL A 29 -12.94 2.56 0.08
N ASP A 30 -13.93 2.39 0.97
CA ASP A 30 -13.98 3.10 2.25
C ASP A 30 -12.79 2.75 3.14
N LEU A 31 -12.46 1.45 3.24
CA LEU A 31 -11.32 0.99 4.02
C LEU A 31 -10.02 1.60 3.49
N LEU A 32 -9.78 1.59 2.18
CA LEU A 32 -8.61 2.21 1.58
C LEU A 32 -8.57 3.71 1.82
N SER A 33 -9.72 4.39 1.80
CA SER A 33 -9.79 5.83 2.07
C SER A 33 -9.32 6.22 3.47
N ARG A 34 -9.41 5.30 4.44
CA ARG A 34 -8.91 5.50 5.81
C ARG A 34 -7.41 5.16 5.96
N LEU A 35 -6.86 4.38 5.05
CA LEU A 35 -5.48 3.86 5.13
C LEU A 35 -4.49 4.61 4.22
N CYS A 36 -4.98 5.25 3.17
CA CYS A 36 -4.14 5.93 2.19
C CYS A 36 -3.57 7.26 2.71
N ALA A 37 -2.49 7.71 2.08
CA ALA A 37 -1.97 9.04 2.31
C ALA A 37 -2.94 10.14 1.79
N PRO A 38 -2.96 11.35 2.38
CA PRO A 38 -3.86 12.43 1.98
C PRO A 38 -3.79 12.82 0.50
N CYS A 39 -2.63 12.63 -0.14
CA CYS A 39 -2.45 12.91 -1.57
C CYS A 39 -3.27 12.01 -2.50
N ARG A 40 -3.90 10.95 -1.99
CA ARG A 40 -4.70 9.99 -2.77
C ARG A 40 -6.18 10.34 -2.86
N GLU A 41 -6.62 11.42 -2.24
CA GLU A 41 -8.03 11.80 -2.18
C GLU A 41 -8.66 12.04 -3.56
N GLU A 42 -7.93 12.59 -4.52
CA GLU A 42 -8.42 12.74 -5.90
C GLU A 42 -8.67 11.39 -6.59
N GLN A 43 -7.74 10.42 -6.43
CA GLN A 43 -7.92 9.07 -6.97
C GLN A 43 -9.10 8.35 -6.31
N LEU A 44 -9.27 8.48 -5.00
CA LEU A 44 -10.42 7.92 -4.30
C LEU A 44 -11.76 8.49 -4.79
N ASN A 45 -11.83 9.80 -5.01
CA ASN A 45 -13.02 10.43 -5.54
C ASN A 45 -13.35 9.93 -6.96
N LYS A 46 -12.34 9.67 -7.80
CA LYS A 46 -12.55 9.03 -9.11
C LYS A 46 -13.12 7.63 -8.97
N ILE A 47 -12.57 6.81 -8.08
CA ILE A 47 -13.04 5.44 -7.81
C ILE A 47 -14.49 5.44 -7.30
N ARG A 48 -14.83 6.35 -6.38
CA ARG A 48 -16.19 6.48 -5.82
C ARG A 48 -17.25 6.88 -6.86
N ASN A 49 -16.84 7.55 -7.94
CA ASN A 49 -17.71 8.01 -9.02
C ASN A 49 -17.66 7.11 -10.27
N ALA A 50 -16.97 5.97 -10.22
CA ALA A 50 -16.91 5.01 -11.31
C ALA A 50 -18.32 4.49 -11.64
N LYS A 51 -18.58 4.22 -12.93
CA LYS A 51 -19.93 3.92 -13.41
C LYS A 51 -20.31 2.45 -13.28
N ASP A 52 -19.32 1.57 -13.25
CA ASP A 52 -19.53 0.14 -13.11
C ASP A 52 -18.60 -0.51 -12.08
N LEU A 53 -19.03 -1.69 -11.63
CA LEU A 53 -18.35 -2.46 -10.59
C LEU A 53 -16.96 -2.92 -11.01
N ILE A 54 -16.76 -3.26 -12.28
CA ILE A 54 -15.48 -3.77 -12.79
C ILE A 54 -14.46 -2.64 -12.82
N GLU A 55 -14.87 -1.45 -13.28
CA GLU A 55 -14.05 -0.23 -13.22
C GLU A 55 -13.68 0.09 -11.76
N THR A 56 -14.66 0.06 -10.84
CA THR A 56 -14.42 0.30 -9.42
C THR A 56 -13.37 -0.65 -8.84
N LEU A 57 -13.51 -1.96 -9.07
CA LEU A 57 -12.59 -2.97 -8.57
C LEU A 57 -11.19 -2.83 -9.20
N ARG A 58 -11.11 -2.58 -10.51
CA ARG A 58 -9.84 -2.37 -11.20
C ARG A 58 -9.09 -1.17 -10.62
N SER A 59 -9.74 -0.01 -10.54
CA SER A 59 -9.12 1.20 -10.02
C SER A 59 -8.80 1.11 -8.52
N THR A 60 -9.56 0.32 -7.75
CA THR A 60 -9.23 -0.01 -6.35
C THR A 60 -7.93 -0.81 -6.26
N CYS A 61 -7.73 -1.82 -7.12
CA CYS A 61 -6.48 -2.58 -7.19
C CYS A 61 -5.30 -1.72 -7.68
N GLU A 62 -5.52 -0.83 -8.66
CA GLU A 62 -4.49 0.12 -9.11
C GLU A 62 -4.08 1.09 -7.98
N LEU A 63 -5.04 1.57 -7.19
CA LEU A 63 -4.75 2.39 -6.01
C LEU A 63 -3.88 1.63 -4.99
N LEU A 64 -4.20 0.36 -4.72
CA LEU A 64 -3.40 -0.51 -3.85
C LEU A 64 -1.94 -0.63 -4.31
N GLU A 65 -1.71 -0.78 -5.62
CA GLU A 65 -0.35 -0.85 -6.17
C GLU A 65 0.43 0.45 -5.94
N VAL A 66 -0.22 1.59 -6.16
CA VAL A 66 0.41 2.89 -5.96
C VAL A 66 0.68 3.18 -4.48
N MET A 67 -0.20 2.74 -3.58
CA MET A 67 -0.02 2.86 -2.13
C MET A 67 1.23 2.13 -1.61
N LYS A 68 1.78 1.14 -2.34
CA LYS A 68 3.06 0.51 -1.99
C LYS A 68 4.21 1.52 -1.98
N VAL A 69 4.21 2.45 -2.95
CA VAL A 69 5.22 3.52 -3.02
C VAL A 69 5.03 4.52 -1.88
N ASP A 70 3.77 4.84 -1.54
CA ASP A 70 3.47 5.71 -0.38
C ASP A 70 4.02 5.11 0.91
N MET A 71 3.83 3.80 1.09
CA MET A 71 4.34 3.08 2.26
C MET A 71 5.87 3.01 2.29
N ALA A 72 6.53 2.78 1.15
CA ALA A 72 7.98 2.82 1.05
C ALA A 72 8.53 4.21 1.42
N ASN A 73 7.91 5.28 0.90
CA ASN A 73 8.29 6.65 1.23
C ASN A 73 8.05 6.97 2.71
N PHE A 74 6.96 6.49 3.29
CA PHE A 74 6.69 6.62 4.72
C PHE A 74 7.80 5.96 5.55
N TYR A 75 8.17 4.72 5.25
CA TYR A 75 9.24 4.02 5.97
C TYR A 75 10.60 4.69 5.79
N LEU A 76 10.94 5.14 4.58
CA LEU A 76 12.18 5.89 4.34
C LEU A 76 12.22 7.16 5.19
N LYS A 77 11.13 7.92 5.21
CA LYS A 77 11.01 9.14 6.02
C LYS A 77 11.12 8.84 7.51
N GLN A 78 10.51 7.77 7.99
CA GLN A 78 10.55 7.35 9.39
C GLN A 78 11.95 6.92 9.83
N ASN A 79 12.69 6.22 8.97
CA ASN A 79 14.02 5.70 9.28
C ASN A 79 15.16 6.69 8.97
N ARG A 80 14.89 7.75 8.21
CA ARG A 80 15.87 8.78 7.83
C ARG A 80 16.75 9.27 8.99
N PRO A 81 16.22 9.60 10.19
CA PRO A 81 17.06 10.07 11.29
C PRO A 81 18.09 9.02 11.75
N VAL A 82 17.70 7.75 11.74
CA VAL A 82 18.58 6.64 12.11
C VAL A 82 19.64 6.43 11.03
N ILE A 83 19.22 6.45 9.75
CA ILE A 83 20.15 6.32 8.62
C ILE A 83 21.20 7.44 8.65
N GLU A 84 20.78 8.70 8.83
CA GLU A 84 21.68 9.86 8.89
C GLU A 84 22.63 9.80 10.10
N ALA A 85 22.20 9.21 11.22
CA ALA A 85 23.06 9.07 12.40
C ALA A 85 24.22 8.08 12.20
N TYR A 86 24.02 7.02 11.39
CA TYR A 86 25.02 5.96 11.18
C TYR A 86 25.68 5.99 9.78
N SER A 87 25.23 6.86 8.86
CA SER A 87 25.69 6.83 7.47
C SER A 87 27.17 7.13 7.32
N ALA A 88 27.71 8.11 8.05
CA ALA A 88 29.11 8.51 7.95
C ALA A 88 30.08 7.39 8.39
N GLU A 89 29.75 6.70 9.49
CA GLU A 89 30.56 5.57 9.99
C GLU A 89 30.50 4.40 9.01
N TYR A 90 29.30 4.06 8.53
CA TYR A 90 29.12 3.01 7.54
C TYR A 90 29.88 3.29 6.24
N GLU A 91 29.77 4.51 5.69
CA GLU A 91 30.45 4.92 4.45
C GLU A 91 31.97 4.84 4.59
N LEU A 92 32.52 5.28 5.73
CA LEU A 92 33.96 5.16 6.02
C LEU A 92 34.40 3.69 6.07
N GLU A 93 33.64 2.82 6.77
CA GLU A 93 33.94 1.41 6.86
C GLU A 93 33.95 0.73 5.47
N GLN A 94 32.97 1.06 4.61
CA GLN A 94 32.93 0.54 3.25
C GLN A 94 34.08 1.07 2.40
N PHE A 95 34.43 2.35 2.54
CA PHE A 95 35.57 2.93 1.82
C PHE A 95 36.89 2.23 2.17
N MET A 96 37.12 1.97 3.46
CA MET A 96 38.32 1.24 3.91
C MET A 96 38.38 -0.17 3.33
N LYS A 97 37.26 -0.90 3.28
CA LYS A 97 37.19 -2.23 2.65
C LYS A 97 37.58 -2.21 1.17
N VAL A 98 37.13 -1.20 0.43
CA VAL A 98 37.47 -1.04 -0.98
C VAL A 98 38.96 -0.76 -1.14
N MET A 99 39.51 0.14 -0.32
CA MET A 99 40.94 0.47 -0.33
C MET A 99 41.85 -0.71 0.03
N ASP A 100 41.41 -1.58 0.95
CA ASP A 100 42.15 -2.81 1.29
C ASP A 100 42.12 -3.85 0.17
N ALA A 101 41.03 -3.91 -0.60
CA ALA A 101 40.87 -4.86 -1.71
C ALA A 101 41.60 -4.42 -2.98
N ASP A 102 41.63 -3.11 -3.25
CA ASP A 102 42.33 -2.51 -4.38
C ASP A 102 42.82 -1.09 -4.00
N PRO A 103 44.07 -0.97 -3.52
CA PRO A 103 44.66 0.32 -3.19
C PRO A 103 45.02 1.18 -4.41
N GLY A 104 44.98 0.59 -5.62
CA GLY A 104 45.54 1.14 -6.87
C GLY A 104 46.57 0.22 -7.52
#